data_AF-A0A9E5KLI7-F1
#
_entry.id   AF-A0A9E5KLI7-F1
#
_cell.length_a   1.000
_cell.length_b   1.000
_cell.length_c   1.000
_cell.angle_alpha   90.00
_cell.angle_beta   90.00
_cell.angle_gamma   90.00
#
_symmetry.space_group_name_H-M   'P 1'
#
loop_
_entity.id
_entity.type
_entity.pdbx_description
1 polymer ?
#
loop_
_entity_poly.entity_id
_entity_poly.type
_entity_poly.pdbx_seq_one_letter_code
_entity_poly.pdbx_strand_id
1 'polypeptide(L)'
;MQRVAAIPLTILPLPSQRYSCHGCGNCCRDFTVQLREADLEKLRSQDWERTLGDVTVEFRGRRFLAQRPDGACVFLLEGGKCRIHAEFGLEAKPLACQLFPFNFAPDAGTAHVGISFACASVLANQGAPLSTHVRDVRRMADAVPELAPVRTFLDDANEATPEELQCVAEALDGWMANSAVTLLIRIDGLAWLGQQLSGARFS
;
A
#
# COMPACT_ATOMS: atom_id res chain seq x y z
N MET A 1 15.72 29.56 -15.48
CA MET A 1 14.37 29.15 -15.90
C MET A 1 14.23 27.65 -15.64
N GLN A 2 13.58 27.24 -14.56
CA GLN A 2 13.27 25.84 -14.31
C GLN A 2 12.36 25.34 -15.43
N ARG A 3 12.74 24.27 -16.12
CA ARG A 3 11.85 23.54 -17.01
C ARG A 3 10.70 23.03 -16.15
N VAL A 4 9.52 23.63 -16.30
CA VAL A 4 8.27 22.99 -15.88
C VAL A 4 8.13 21.77 -16.79
N ALA A 5 8.60 20.62 -16.34
CA ALA A 5 8.33 19.37 -17.03
C ALA A 5 6.81 19.20 -17.04
N ALA A 6 6.19 19.24 -18.21
CA ALA A 6 4.79 18.87 -18.35
C ALA A 6 4.66 17.43 -17.84
N ILE A 7 3.91 17.24 -16.75
CA ILE A 7 3.61 15.90 -16.22
C ILE A 7 2.46 15.38 -17.09
N PRO A 8 2.70 14.39 -17.98
CA PRO A 8 1.63 13.90 -18.83
C PRO A 8 0.59 13.16 -18.01
N LEU A 9 -0.68 13.57 -18.11
CA LEU A 9 -1.80 12.81 -17.58
C LEU A 9 -1.97 11.55 -18.44
N THR A 10 -1.63 10.39 -17.88
CA THR A 10 -1.75 9.10 -18.58
C THR A 10 -3.17 8.55 -18.39
N ILE A 11 -3.92 8.46 -19.49
CA ILE A 11 -5.26 7.86 -19.53
C ILE A 11 -5.17 6.60 -20.37
N LEU A 12 -5.40 5.44 -19.76
CA LEU A 12 -5.34 4.16 -20.47
C LEU A 12 -6.74 3.81 -21.01
N PRO A 13 -6.96 3.74 -22.34
CA PRO A 13 -8.27 3.40 -22.91
C PRO A 13 -8.48 1.88 -22.88
N LEU A 14 -8.69 1.32 -21.69
CA LEU A 14 -8.74 -0.13 -21.49
C LEU A 14 -10.17 -0.64 -21.28
N PRO A 15 -10.63 -1.62 -22.09
CA PRO A 15 -11.92 -2.27 -21.84
C PRO A 15 -11.90 -3.16 -20.59
N SER A 16 -10.70 -3.61 -20.19
CA SER A 16 -10.45 -4.37 -18.97
C SER A 16 -9.00 -4.20 -18.52
N GLN A 17 -8.76 -4.08 -17.22
CA GLN A 17 -7.42 -4.00 -16.65
C GLN A 17 -6.80 -5.40 -16.47
N ARG A 18 -5.53 -5.52 -16.85
CA ARG A 18 -4.77 -6.78 -16.86
C ARG A 18 -3.37 -6.55 -16.29
N TYR A 19 -2.84 -7.61 -15.68
CA TYR A 19 -1.52 -7.62 -15.09
C TYR A 19 -0.95 -9.05 -14.98
N SER A 20 0.34 -9.18 -15.28
CA SER A 20 1.24 -10.22 -14.77
C SER A 20 2.64 -9.62 -14.72
N CYS A 21 3.49 -10.08 -13.79
CA CYS A 21 4.89 -9.68 -13.78
C CYS A 21 5.62 -10.34 -14.97
N HIS A 22 6.22 -9.53 -15.84
CA HIS A 22 7.05 -10.02 -16.95
C HIS A 22 8.56 -9.84 -16.70
N GLY A 23 8.94 -9.46 -15.47
CA GLY A 23 10.35 -9.35 -15.08
C GLY A 23 11.14 -8.28 -15.85
N CYS A 24 10.56 -7.10 -16.10
CA CYS A 24 11.26 -6.01 -16.78
C CYS A 24 12.38 -5.37 -15.94
N GLY A 25 12.37 -5.57 -14.62
CA GLY A 25 13.39 -5.06 -13.70
C GLY A 25 13.22 -3.60 -13.27
N ASN A 26 12.27 -2.84 -13.82
CA ASN A 26 12.08 -1.41 -13.46
C ASN A 26 11.85 -1.23 -11.95
N CYS A 27 10.93 -1.99 -11.35
CA CYS A 27 10.68 -1.91 -9.90
C CYS A 27 11.90 -2.32 -9.05
N CYS A 28 12.86 -3.05 -9.61
CA CYS A 28 14.10 -3.38 -8.90
C CYS A 28 15.13 -2.24 -8.97
N ARG A 29 14.88 -1.19 -9.75
CA ARG A 29 15.71 0.01 -9.87
C ARG A 29 15.04 1.25 -9.26
N ASP A 30 13.72 1.34 -9.37
CA ASP A 30 12.97 2.55 -9.04
C ASP A 30 12.62 2.68 -7.54
N PHE A 31 12.72 1.59 -6.77
CA PHE A 31 12.26 1.56 -5.38
C PHE A 31 13.38 1.19 -4.39
N THR A 32 13.40 1.89 -3.26
CA THR A 32 14.12 1.49 -2.06
C THR A 32 13.20 0.63 -1.20
N VAL A 33 13.54 -0.64 -1.05
CA VAL A 33 12.67 -1.63 -0.39
C VAL A 33 13.06 -1.75 1.08
N GLN A 34 12.19 -1.31 1.96
CA GLN A 34 12.34 -1.57 3.39
C GLN A 34 11.94 -3.01 3.74
N LEU A 35 12.67 -3.61 4.66
CA LEU A 35 12.49 -4.98 5.12
C LEU A 35 11.84 -5.00 6.50
N ARG A 36 10.93 -5.95 6.69
CA ARG A 36 10.39 -6.35 7.99
C ARG A 36 11.22 -7.50 8.56
N GLU A 37 11.05 -7.81 9.85
CA GLU A 37 11.72 -8.96 10.47
C GLU A 37 11.45 -10.29 9.75
N ALA A 38 10.20 -10.52 9.31
CA ALA A 38 9.86 -11.69 8.53
C ALA A 38 10.57 -11.74 7.16
N ASP A 39 10.87 -10.58 6.56
CA ASP A 39 11.64 -10.53 5.32
C ASP A 39 13.11 -10.83 5.57
N LEU A 40 13.67 -10.34 6.68
CA LEU A 40 15.04 -10.63 7.09
C LEU A 40 15.22 -12.14 7.35
N GLU A 41 14.26 -12.77 8.01
CA GLU A 41 14.29 -14.22 8.24
C GLU A 41 14.28 -15.01 6.93
N LYS A 42 13.43 -14.62 5.97
CA LYS A 42 13.45 -15.22 4.63
C LYS A 42 14.82 -15.08 3.97
N LEU A 43 15.41 -13.89 3.98
CA LEU A 43 16.72 -13.66 3.37
C LEU A 43 17.82 -14.47 4.05
N ARG A 44 17.80 -14.60 5.38
CA ARG A 44 18.73 -15.46 6.15
C ARG A 44 18.60 -16.92 5.75
N SER A 45 17.37 -17.44 5.65
CA SER A 45 17.10 -18.83 5.27
C SER A 45 17.55 -19.17 3.84
N GLN A 46 17.73 -18.16 2.99
CA GLN A 46 18.15 -18.30 1.59
C GLN A 46 19.69 -18.22 1.42
N ASP A 47 20.45 -17.94 2.49
CA ASP A 47 21.92 -17.92 2.52
C ASP A 47 22.58 -17.06 1.42
N TRP A 48 22.00 -15.89 1.16
CA TRP A 48 22.51 -15.00 0.11
C TRP A 48 23.87 -14.41 0.43
N GLU A 49 24.16 -14.15 1.70
CA GLU A 49 25.41 -13.49 2.13
C GLU A 49 26.65 -14.30 1.74
N ARG A 50 26.53 -15.63 1.69
CA ARG A 50 27.60 -16.51 1.18
C ARG A 50 27.94 -16.27 -0.29
N THR A 51 26.97 -15.87 -1.10
CA THR A 51 27.13 -15.73 -2.57
C THR A 51 27.23 -14.28 -3.05
N LEU A 52 26.63 -13.34 -2.33
CA LEU A 52 26.50 -11.94 -2.72
C LEU A 52 27.16 -10.96 -1.73
N GLY A 53 27.59 -11.43 -0.56
CA GLY A 53 27.95 -10.54 0.55
C GLY A 53 26.73 -9.84 1.13
N ASP A 54 26.90 -8.64 1.69
CA ASP A 54 25.82 -7.91 2.35
C ASP A 54 24.65 -7.62 1.40
N VAL A 55 23.50 -8.24 1.64
CA VAL A 55 22.27 -8.05 0.85
C VAL A 55 21.29 -7.05 1.47
N THR A 56 21.63 -6.51 2.64
CA THR A 56 20.85 -5.49 3.34
C THR A 56 21.71 -4.31 3.72
N VAL A 57 21.08 -3.14 3.84
CA VAL A 57 21.70 -1.93 4.40
C VAL A 57 20.82 -1.38 5.51
N GLU A 58 21.45 -0.76 6.50
CA GLU A 58 20.75 -0.12 7.62
C GLU A 58 20.76 1.40 7.46
N PHE A 59 19.59 2.02 7.61
CA PHE A 59 19.44 3.46 7.60
C PHE A 59 18.41 3.90 8.64
N ARG A 60 18.84 4.75 9.58
CA ARG A 60 18.01 5.27 10.68
C ARG A 60 17.28 4.16 11.47
N GLY A 61 17.99 3.08 11.79
CA GLY A 61 17.45 1.95 12.55
C GLY A 61 16.46 1.07 11.79
N ARG A 62 16.36 1.21 10.46
CA ARG A 62 15.52 0.37 9.59
C ARG A 62 16.40 -0.35 8.56
N ARG A 63 16.05 -1.58 8.24
CA ARG A 63 16.74 -2.41 7.24
C ARG A 63 16.09 -2.26 5.88
N PHE A 64 16.91 -2.20 4.84
CA PHE A 64 16.50 -2.11 3.44
C PHE A 64 17.26 -3.13 2.60
N LEU A 65 16.69 -3.53 1.45
CA LEU A 65 17.46 -4.26 0.45
C LEU A 65 18.63 -3.41 -0.03
N ALA A 66 19.81 -4.03 -0.11
CA ALA A 66 20.97 -3.39 -0.71
C ALA A 66 20.74 -3.13 -2.21
N GLN A 67 21.35 -2.05 -2.68
CA GLN A 67 21.42 -1.68 -4.09
C GLN A 67 22.89 -1.66 -4.53
N ARG A 68 23.13 -2.03 -5.78
CA ARG A 68 24.43 -1.91 -6.45
C ARG A 68 24.74 -0.43 -6.74
N PRO A 69 26.00 -0.11 -7.09
CA PRO A 69 26.39 1.26 -7.44
C PRO A 69 25.59 1.88 -8.59
N ASP A 70 24.99 1.07 -9.48
CA ASP A 70 24.11 1.52 -10.57
C ASP A 70 22.65 1.77 -10.12
N GLY A 71 22.36 1.64 -8.83
CA GLY A 71 21.03 1.79 -8.24
C GLY A 71 20.13 0.55 -8.34
N ALA A 72 20.55 -0.51 -9.03
CA ALA A 72 19.75 -1.74 -9.09
C ALA A 72 19.82 -2.53 -7.79
N CYS A 73 18.71 -3.12 -7.38
CA CYS A 73 18.68 -4.15 -6.33
C CYS A 73 19.75 -5.23 -6.57
N VAL A 74 20.41 -5.67 -5.51
CA VAL A 74 21.43 -6.74 -5.54
C VAL A 74 20.91 -8.07 -6.10
N PHE A 75 19.59 -8.30 -6.04
CA PHE A 75 18.94 -9.50 -6.57
C PHE A 75 18.48 -9.39 -8.03
N LEU A 76 18.71 -8.27 -8.71
CA LEU A 76 18.32 -8.13 -10.12
C LEU A 76 19.33 -8.81 -11.04
N LEU A 77 18.91 -9.87 -11.74
CA LEU A 77 19.69 -10.59 -12.73
C LEU A 77 19.78 -9.83 -14.05
N GLU A 78 20.75 -10.23 -14.88
CA GLU A 78 20.76 -9.88 -16.29
C GLU A 78 19.45 -10.35 -16.96
N GLY A 79 18.84 -9.49 -17.78
CA GLY A 79 17.52 -9.75 -18.38
C GLY A 79 16.32 -9.39 -17.50
N GLY A 80 16.51 -8.69 -16.38
CA GLY A 80 15.41 -8.04 -15.63
C GLY A 80 14.73 -8.90 -14.55
N LYS A 81 15.09 -10.19 -14.48
CA LYS A 81 14.48 -11.14 -13.54
C LYS A 81 15.03 -10.96 -12.12
N CYS A 82 14.17 -11.14 -11.12
CA CYS A 82 14.59 -11.17 -9.72
C CYS A 82 15.16 -12.57 -9.38
N ARG A 83 16.38 -12.62 -8.83
CA ARG A 83 17.06 -13.86 -8.45
C ARG A 83 16.29 -14.66 -7.40
N ILE A 84 15.78 -14.00 -6.34
CA ILE A 84 14.93 -14.66 -5.32
C ILE A 84 13.71 -15.32 -5.97
N HIS A 85 13.04 -14.61 -6.87
CA HIS A 85 11.88 -15.16 -7.56
C HIS A 85 12.27 -16.36 -8.44
N ALA A 86 13.38 -16.26 -9.18
CA ALA A 86 13.83 -17.32 -10.06
C ALA A 86 14.22 -18.60 -9.31
N GLU A 87 14.83 -18.47 -8.12
CA GLU A 87 15.35 -19.62 -7.36
C GLU A 87 14.36 -20.17 -6.32
N PHE A 88 13.56 -19.30 -5.69
CA PHE A 88 12.69 -19.66 -4.55
C PHE A 88 11.22 -19.32 -4.75
N GLY A 89 10.83 -18.73 -5.89
CA GLY A 89 9.45 -18.36 -6.19
C GLY A 89 9.02 -16.99 -5.67
N LEU A 90 7.82 -16.55 -6.06
CA LEU A 90 7.30 -15.21 -5.78
C LEU A 90 7.20 -14.93 -4.28
N GLU A 91 6.72 -15.90 -3.51
CA GLU A 91 6.42 -15.74 -2.07
C GLU A 91 7.66 -15.67 -1.17
N ALA A 92 8.82 -16.10 -1.70
CA ALA A 92 10.10 -16.03 -1.02
C ALA A 92 10.72 -14.62 -1.05
N LYS A 93 10.24 -13.75 -1.95
CA LYS A 93 10.68 -12.34 -2.01
C LYS A 93 10.25 -11.59 -0.73
N PRO A 94 10.91 -10.47 -0.39
CA PRO A 94 10.39 -9.55 0.62
C PRO A 94 8.95 -9.11 0.31
N LEU A 95 8.13 -8.92 1.33
CA LEU A 95 6.69 -8.65 1.20
C LEU A 95 6.41 -7.43 0.31
N ALA A 96 7.16 -6.33 0.48
CA ALA A 96 7.05 -5.15 -0.38
C ALA A 96 7.29 -5.46 -1.88
N CYS A 97 8.20 -6.39 -2.19
CA CYS A 97 8.44 -6.83 -3.56
C CYS A 97 7.36 -7.78 -4.11
N GLN A 98 6.54 -8.37 -3.24
CA GLN A 98 5.35 -9.15 -3.64
C GLN A 98 4.15 -8.25 -3.88
N LEU A 99 3.97 -7.24 -3.01
CA LEU A 99 2.87 -6.28 -3.07
C LEU A 99 2.85 -5.53 -4.40
N PHE A 100 4.01 -5.10 -4.91
CA PHE A 100 4.06 -4.38 -6.19
C PHE A 100 3.54 -5.26 -7.35
N PRO A 101 2.58 -4.77 -8.16
CA PRO A 101 2.15 -3.38 -8.34
C PRO A 101 0.85 -2.99 -7.63
N PHE A 102 0.33 -3.84 -6.75
CA PHE A 102 -0.89 -3.56 -6.00
C PHE A 102 -0.61 -2.51 -4.93
N ASN A 103 -1.42 -1.44 -4.94
CA ASN A 103 -1.40 -0.39 -3.94
C ASN A 103 -2.62 -0.56 -3.05
N PHE A 104 -2.38 -0.92 -1.79
CA PHE A 104 -3.45 -1.08 -0.81
C PHE A 104 -3.69 0.26 -0.11
N ALA A 105 -4.96 0.65 -0.05
CA ALA A 105 -5.46 1.82 0.65
C ALA A 105 -6.49 1.33 1.68
N PRO A 106 -6.09 1.14 2.95
CA PRO A 106 -7.04 0.77 3.99
C PRO A 106 -8.07 1.88 4.19
N ASP A 107 -9.32 1.50 4.43
CA ASP A 107 -10.44 2.35 4.80
C ASP A 107 -11.19 1.72 6.00
N ALA A 108 -12.06 2.49 6.66
CA ALA A 108 -12.74 2.10 7.90
C ALA A 108 -13.57 0.82 7.78
N GLY A 109 -14.18 0.57 6.62
CA GLY A 109 -14.97 -0.64 6.39
C GLY A 109 -14.27 -1.70 5.54
N THR A 110 -13.40 -1.29 4.60
CA THR A 110 -12.78 -2.21 3.63
C THR A 110 -11.40 -1.72 3.21
N ALA A 111 -10.53 -2.60 2.71
CA ALA A 111 -9.32 -2.17 2.01
C ALA A 111 -9.60 -2.01 0.52
N HIS A 112 -9.30 -0.84 -0.04
CA HIS A 112 -9.28 -0.64 -1.49
C HIS A 112 -7.93 -1.06 -2.05
N VAL A 113 -7.93 -1.63 -3.26
CA VAL A 113 -6.70 -2.05 -3.94
C VAL A 113 -6.67 -1.45 -5.33
N GLY A 114 -5.72 -0.55 -5.54
CA GLY A 114 -5.37 -0.01 -6.85
C GLY A 114 -4.18 -0.74 -7.47
N ILE A 115 -3.81 -0.31 -8.68
CA ILE A 115 -2.61 -0.81 -9.35
C ILE A 115 -1.72 0.36 -9.79
N SER A 116 -0.40 0.18 -9.67
CA SER A 116 0.57 1.22 -9.96
C SER A 116 0.93 1.30 -11.45
N PHE A 117 0.74 2.48 -12.04
CA PHE A 117 1.23 2.80 -13.40
C PHE A 117 2.76 2.97 -13.46
N ALA A 118 3.48 2.89 -12.34
CA ALA A 118 4.93 2.70 -12.37
C ALA A 118 5.33 1.32 -12.95
N CYS A 119 4.40 0.35 -12.98
CA CYS A 119 4.65 -0.95 -13.58
C CYS A 119 4.47 -0.91 -15.09
N ALA A 120 5.54 -1.20 -15.84
CA ALA A 120 5.50 -1.27 -17.30
C ALA A 120 4.45 -2.29 -17.82
N SER A 121 4.28 -3.44 -17.15
CA SER A 121 3.27 -4.43 -17.55
C SER A 121 1.83 -3.94 -17.36
N VAL A 122 1.61 -3.05 -16.38
CA VAL A 122 0.29 -2.44 -16.13
C VAL A 122 0.00 -1.37 -17.18
N LEU A 123 0.98 -0.51 -17.48
CA LEU A 123 0.88 0.48 -18.56
C LEU A 123 0.60 -0.18 -19.91
N ALA A 124 1.22 -1.34 -20.16
CA ALA A 124 1.01 -2.12 -21.38
C ALA A 124 -0.23 -3.03 -21.34
N ASN A 125 -0.97 -3.07 -20.22
CA ASN A 125 -2.13 -3.93 -19.99
C ASN A 125 -1.90 -5.44 -20.31
N GLN A 126 -0.74 -5.97 -19.93
CA GLN A 126 -0.30 -7.33 -20.25
C GLN A 126 -0.55 -8.32 -19.11
N GLY A 127 -0.62 -9.62 -19.42
CA GLY A 127 -0.67 -10.69 -18.40
C GLY A 127 -2.01 -11.37 -18.25
N ALA A 128 -2.57 -11.50 -17.05
CA ALA A 128 -3.88 -12.07 -16.76
C ALA A 128 -4.90 -10.97 -16.39
N PRO A 129 -6.22 -11.19 -16.55
CA PRO A 129 -7.23 -10.23 -16.06
C PRO A 129 -7.05 -9.92 -14.58
N LEU A 130 -7.24 -8.66 -14.16
CA LEU A 130 -6.98 -8.27 -12.76
C LEU A 130 -7.81 -9.09 -11.76
N SER A 131 -9.03 -9.47 -12.13
CA SER A 131 -9.94 -10.30 -11.33
C SER A 131 -9.38 -11.69 -10.98
N THR A 132 -8.40 -12.21 -11.71
CA THR A 132 -7.80 -13.52 -11.38
C THR A 132 -6.80 -13.45 -10.23
N HIS A 133 -6.37 -12.25 -9.82
CA HIS A 133 -5.36 -12.05 -8.78
C HIS A 133 -5.94 -11.93 -7.37
N VAL A 134 -7.26 -12.05 -7.20
CA VAL A 134 -7.95 -11.84 -5.90
C VAL A 134 -7.36 -12.71 -4.78
N ARG A 135 -6.97 -13.95 -5.08
CA ARG A 135 -6.35 -14.84 -4.08
C ARG A 135 -5.00 -14.32 -3.60
N ASP A 136 -4.15 -13.87 -4.53
CA ASP A 136 -2.83 -13.32 -4.20
C ASP A 136 -2.99 -12.01 -3.44
N VAL A 137 -3.89 -11.13 -3.89
CA VAL A 137 -4.18 -9.85 -3.23
C VAL A 137 -4.62 -10.05 -1.79
N ARG A 138 -5.50 -11.03 -1.52
CA ARG A 138 -5.91 -11.38 -0.14
C ARG A 138 -4.75 -11.90 0.69
N ARG A 139 -3.99 -12.87 0.17
CA ARG A 139 -2.79 -13.40 0.85
C ARG A 139 -1.81 -12.29 1.23
N MET A 140 -1.61 -11.34 0.31
CA MET A 140 -0.74 -10.18 0.54
C MET A 140 -1.32 -9.23 1.60
N ALA A 141 -2.63 -8.99 1.59
CA ALA A 141 -3.30 -8.17 2.59
C ALA A 141 -3.18 -8.79 3.99
N ASP A 142 -3.41 -10.10 4.12
CA ASP A 142 -3.31 -10.84 5.38
C ASP A 142 -1.89 -10.79 5.98
N ALA A 143 -0.88 -10.61 5.15
CA ALA A 143 0.52 -10.47 5.58
C ALA A 143 0.89 -9.04 6.03
N VAL A 144 -0.02 -8.07 5.92
CA VAL A 144 0.18 -6.67 6.29
C VAL A 144 -0.84 -6.29 7.36
N PRO A 145 -0.51 -6.43 8.65
CA PRO A 145 -1.44 -6.12 9.75
C PRO A 145 -1.98 -4.68 9.70
N GLU A 146 -1.20 -3.75 9.14
CA GLU A 146 -1.59 -2.34 8.99
C GLU A 146 -2.71 -2.12 7.95
N LEU A 147 -3.11 -3.16 7.20
CA LEU A 147 -4.28 -3.12 6.32
C LEU A 147 -5.57 -3.61 6.98
N ALA A 148 -5.50 -4.07 8.23
CA ALA A 148 -6.69 -4.40 8.99
C ALA A 148 -7.58 -3.14 9.10
N PRO A 149 -8.91 -3.26 8.91
CA PRO A 149 -9.81 -2.15 9.13
C PRO A 149 -9.64 -1.59 10.54
N VAL A 150 -9.57 -0.27 10.63
CA VAL A 150 -9.49 0.41 11.93
C VAL A 150 -10.80 0.18 12.65
N ARG A 151 -10.71 -0.36 13.87
CA ARG A 151 -11.91 -0.58 14.70
C ARG A 151 -12.20 0.71 15.44
N THR A 152 -13.44 1.15 15.38
CA THR A 152 -13.85 2.40 16.05
C THR A 152 -14.72 2.07 17.23
N PHE A 153 -14.36 2.61 18.38
CA PHE A 153 -15.11 2.46 19.62
C PHE A 153 -15.67 3.81 20.01
N LEU A 154 -16.95 3.88 20.40
CA LEU A 154 -17.59 5.08 20.94
C LEU A 154 -17.22 5.29 22.41
N ASP A 155 -16.98 4.19 23.13
CA ASP A 155 -16.49 4.15 24.51
C ASP A 155 -15.76 2.80 24.78
N ASP A 156 -15.50 2.47 26.05
CA ASP A 156 -14.78 1.24 26.41
C ASP A 156 -15.49 -0.08 26.03
N ALA A 157 -16.81 -0.07 25.84
CA ALA A 157 -17.63 -1.25 25.63
C ALA A 157 -18.32 -1.29 24.26
N ASN A 158 -18.52 -0.13 23.63
CA ASN A 158 -19.33 0.01 22.42
C ASN A 158 -18.45 0.22 21.18
N GLU A 159 -18.38 -0.79 20.33
CA GLU A 159 -17.79 -0.68 18.99
C GLU A 159 -18.83 -0.14 18.00
N ALA A 160 -18.46 0.89 17.25
CA ALA A 160 -19.26 1.42 16.15
C ALA A 160 -18.99 0.64 14.87
N THR A 161 -20.07 0.32 14.16
CA THR A 161 -20.00 -0.20 12.79
C THR A 161 -19.57 0.89 11.80
N PRO A 162 -18.97 0.53 10.65
CA PRO A 162 -18.66 1.49 9.60
C PRO A 162 -19.88 2.31 9.14
N GLU A 163 -21.06 1.70 9.10
CA GLU A 163 -22.32 2.36 8.73
C GLU A 163 -22.75 3.42 9.75
N GLU A 164 -22.56 3.17 11.05
CA GLU A 164 -22.83 4.15 12.10
C GLU A 164 -21.88 5.35 12.01
N LEU A 165 -20.59 5.11 11.71
CA LEU A 165 -19.62 6.18 11.50
C LEU A 165 -20.00 7.05 10.29
N GLN A 166 -20.39 6.41 9.19
CA GLN A 166 -20.85 7.10 7.99
C GLN A 166 -22.08 7.95 8.27
N CYS A 167 -23.06 7.42 9.03
CA CYS A 167 -24.24 8.17 9.44
C CYS A 167 -23.89 9.42 10.27
N VAL A 168 -22.93 9.31 11.20
CA VAL A 168 -22.47 10.45 12.01
C VAL A 168 -21.76 11.48 11.13
N ALA A 169 -20.90 11.04 10.22
CA ALA A 169 -20.18 11.92 9.30
C ALA A 169 -21.15 12.69 8.39
N GLU A 170 -22.12 12.00 7.78
CA GLU A 170 -23.14 12.62 6.91
C GLU A 170 -24.03 13.60 7.68
N ALA A 171 -24.44 13.26 8.90
CA ALA A 171 -25.22 14.14 9.75
C ALA A 171 -24.43 15.40 10.12
N LEU A 172 -23.14 15.25 10.43
CA LEU A 172 -22.26 16.37 10.75
C LEU A 172 -22.02 17.27 9.52
N ASP A 173 -21.72 16.68 8.37
CA ASP A 173 -21.54 17.41 7.12
C ASP A 173 -22.82 18.18 6.75
N GLY A 174 -23.98 17.54 6.87
CA GLY A 174 -25.28 18.17 6.66
C GLY A 174 -25.55 19.33 7.63
N TRP A 175 -25.23 19.15 8.92
CA TRP A 175 -25.33 20.21 9.93
C TRP A 175 -24.40 21.39 9.61
N MET A 176 -23.14 21.12 9.28
CA MET A 176 -22.16 22.14 8.94
C MET A 176 -22.50 22.86 7.64
N ALA A 177 -23.09 22.18 6.65
CA ALA A 177 -23.52 22.76 5.39
C ALA A 177 -24.83 23.57 5.49
N ASN A 178 -25.59 23.43 6.58
CA ASN A 178 -26.91 24.06 6.71
C ASN A 178 -26.83 25.59 6.86
N SER A 179 -26.97 26.31 5.75
CA SER A 179 -26.92 27.77 5.70
C SER A 179 -28.13 28.47 6.32
N ALA A 180 -29.20 27.74 6.67
CA ALA A 180 -30.34 28.30 7.41
C ALA A 180 -30.03 28.51 8.90
N VAL A 181 -28.96 27.89 9.41
CA VAL A 181 -28.49 28.03 10.79
C VAL A 181 -27.24 28.91 10.81
N THR A 182 -27.13 29.81 11.80
CA THR A 182 -25.96 30.67 11.94
C THR A 182 -24.69 29.84 12.16
N LEU A 183 -23.54 30.34 11.71
CA LEU A 183 -22.27 29.62 11.86
C LEU A 183 -21.94 29.34 13.34
N LEU A 184 -22.23 30.29 14.23
CA LEU A 184 -21.97 30.14 15.67
C LEU A 184 -22.72 28.93 16.26
N ILE A 185 -24.02 28.82 15.99
CA ILE A 185 -24.83 27.69 16.46
C ILE A 185 -24.32 26.37 15.87
N ARG A 186 -23.89 26.38 14.61
CA ARG A 186 -23.32 25.18 13.98
C ARG A 186 -22.05 24.70 14.69
N ILE A 187 -21.14 25.63 14.98
CA ILE A 187 -19.90 25.34 15.71
C ILE A 187 -20.20 24.85 17.13
N ASP A 188 -21.14 25.47 17.84
CA ASP A 188 -21.54 25.05 19.18
C ASP A 188 -22.10 23.61 19.17
N GLY A 189 -22.92 23.27 18.18
CA GLY A 189 -23.43 21.91 17.99
C GLY A 189 -22.33 20.88 17.71
N LEU A 190 -21.34 21.24 16.89
CA LEU A 190 -20.16 20.40 16.66
C LEU A 190 -19.35 20.21 17.95
N ALA A 191 -19.13 21.27 18.72
CA ALA A 191 -18.43 21.18 20.01
C ALA A 191 -19.16 20.27 21.00
N TRP A 192 -20.50 20.36 21.05
CA TRP A 192 -21.32 19.47 21.86
C TRP A 192 -21.19 18.00 21.43
N LEU A 193 -21.25 17.71 20.12
CA LEU A 193 -21.05 16.35 19.60
C LEU A 193 -19.66 15.81 19.95
N GLY A 194 -18.62 16.64 19.81
CA GLY A 194 -17.25 16.27 20.19
C GLY A 194 -17.12 15.91 21.68
N GLN A 195 -17.88 16.57 22.56
CA GLN A 195 -17.92 16.19 23.98
C GLN A 195 -18.59 14.85 24.21
N GLN A 196 -19.68 14.54 23.48
CA GLN A 196 -20.37 13.25 23.58
C GLN A 196 -19.48 12.09 23.12
N LEU A 197 -18.61 12.33 22.14
CA LEU A 197 -17.66 11.34 21.61
C LEU A 197 -16.28 11.42 22.28
N SER A 198 -16.15 12.07 23.44
CA SER A 198 -14.86 12.25 24.12
C SER A 198 -14.20 10.94 24.56
N GLY A 199 -14.98 9.86 24.74
CA GLY A 199 -14.49 8.52 25.03
C GLY A 199 -14.14 7.69 23.79
N ALA A 200 -14.40 8.21 22.59
CA ALA A 200 -14.22 7.46 21.36
C ALA A 200 -12.74 7.26 21.02
N ARG A 201 -12.41 6.08 20.49
CA ARG A 201 -11.03 5.71 20.12
C ARG A 201 -10.98 4.80 18.90
N PHE A 202 -9.84 4.84 18.22
CA PHE A 202 -9.48 3.92 17.14
C PHE A 202 -8.55 2.83 17.67
N SER A 203 -8.71 1.61 17.19
CA SER A 203 -7.84 0.46 17.45
C SER A 203 -7.38 -0.22 16.18
#